data_AF-A0A9D6TRC5-F1
#
_entry.id   AF-A0A9D6TRC5-F1
#
_cell.length_a   1.000
_cell.length_b   1.000
_cell.length_c   1.000
_cell.angle_alpha   90.00
_cell.angle_beta   90.00
_cell.angle_gamma   90.00
#
_symmetry.space_group_name_H-M   'P 1'
#
loop_
_entity.id
_entity.type
_entity.pdbx_description
1 polymer ?
#
loop_
_entity_poly.entity_id
_entity_poly.type
_entity_poly.pdbx_seq_one_letter_code
_entity_poly.pdbx_strand_id
1 'polypeptide(L)'
;MMVVGSLISLLAKPDLFINAFKSLRRRGPARAKEDDPLQHIELPLWMSFVGVPIFSVLGVWVTHEFFGIPWLLTFISLPLIFVLTIICANSMAVAAVAAIVFEVLRIRSKNRFPISAVSVGLGVVLPP
;
A
#
# COMPACT_ATOMS: atom_id res chain seq x y z
N MET A 1 1.90 -9.17 -17.76
CA MET A 1 3.22 -8.66 -18.18
C MET A 1 3.97 -7.93 -17.06
N MET A 2 3.33 -7.09 -16.25
CA MET A 2 4.00 -6.39 -15.14
C MET A 2 4.31 -7.26 -13.90
N VAL A 3 3.38 -8.13 -13.48
CA VAL A 3 3.53 -8.98 -12.28
C VAL A 3 4.64 -10.03 -12.45
N VAL A 4 4.73 -10.63 -13.63
CA VAL A 4 5.80 -11.60 -13.95
C VAL A 4 7.15 -10.89 -14.00
N GLY A 5 7.21 -9.70 -14.60
CA GLY A 5 8.42 -8.87 -14.62
C GLY A 5 8.89 -8.45 -13.23
N SER A 6 7.96 -8.05 -12.34
CA SER A 6 8.31 -7.68 -10.96
C SER A 6 8.78 -8.89 -10.15
N LEU A 7 8.18 -10.06 -10.32
CA LEU A 7 8.61 -11.29 -9.64
C LEU A 7 9.99 -11.76 -10.11
N ILE A 8 10.26 -11.71 -11.41
CA ILE A 8 11.57 -12.04 -11.98
C ILE A 8 12.64 -11.04 -11.49
N SER A 9 12.33 -9.74 -11.48
CA SER A 9 13.25 -8.71 -10.99
C SER A 9 13.53 -8.82 -9.50
N LEU A 10 12.50 -9.14 -8.71
CA LEU A 10 12.63 -9.37 -7.27
C LEU A 10 13.50 -10.60 -6.98
N LEU A 11 13.31 -11.71 -7.70
CA LEU A 11 14.15 -12.91 -7.56
C LEU A 11 15.58 -12.73 -8.10
N ALA A 12 15.78 -11.89 -9.12
CA ALA A 12 17.08 -11.67 -9.73
C ALA A 12 18.06 -10.89 -8.84
N LYS A 13 17.57 -10.22 -7.79
CA LYS A 13 18.38 -9.41 -6.87
C LYS A 13 18.26 -9.92 -5.42
N PRO A 14 19.03 -10.95 -5.03
CA PRO A 14 18.95 -11.56 -3.69
C PRO A 14 19.30 -10.57 -2.57
N ASP A 15 20.13 -9.57 -2.87
CA ASP A 15 20.53 -8.52 -1.92
C ASP A 15 19.35 -7.70 -1.39
N LEU A 16 18.26 -7.57 -2.15
CA LEU A 16 17.05 -6.87 -1.71
C LEU A 16 16.40 -7.57 -0.50
N PHE A 17 16.35 -8.90 -0.51
CA PHE A 17 15.78 -9.67 0.61
C PHE A 17 16.67 -9.59 1.85
N ILE A 18 17.98 -9.69 1.66
CA ILE A 18 18.97 -9.64 2.75
C ILE A 18 18.95 -8.27 3.42
N ASN A 19 18.93 -7.20 2.62
CA ASN A 19 18.89 -5.83 3.13
C ASN A 19 17.54 -5.49 3.76
N ALA A 20 16.42 -5.97 3.20
CA ALA A 20 15.09 -5.82 3.81
C ALA A 20 15.03 -6.48 5.20
N PHE A 21 15.49 -7.73 5.32
CA PHE A 21 15.51 -8.48 6.58
C PHE A 21 16.51 -7.88 7.59
N LYS A 22 17.66 -7.40 7.12
CA LYS A 22 18.65 -6.69 7.96
C LYS A 22 18.11 -5.34 8.46
N SER A 23 17.33 -4.62 7.66
CA SER A 23 16.67 -3.37 8.08
C SER A 23 15.56 -3.62 9.10
N LEU A 24 14.82 -4.73 8.97
CA LEU A 24 13.80 -5.13 9.93
C LEU A 24 14.41 -5.54 11.29
N ARG A 25 15.62 -6.12 11.26
CA ARG A 25 16.36 -6.55 12.46
C ARG A 25 17.20 -5.43 13.10
N ARG A 26 17.53 -4.36 12.37
CA ARG A 26 18.29 -3.20 12.89
C ARG A 26 17.37 -1.99 13.06
N ARG A 27 16.67 -1.96 14.19
CA ARG A 27 16.06 -0.73 14.71
C ARG A 27 17.13 0.01 15.54
N GLY A 28 18.00 0.79 14.90
CA GLY A 28 19.09 1.57 15.55
C GLY A 28 19.80 2.54 14.58
N PRO A 29 20.36 3.68 15.05
CA PRO A 29 20.33 4.97 14.34
C PRO A 29 21.44 5.20 13.30
N ALA A 30 21.21 6.25 12.50
CA ALA A 30 22.09 6.93 11.55
C ALA A 30 22.39 6.16 10.25
N ARG A 31 21.44 6.25 9.31
CA ARG A 31 21.73 6.04 7.89
C ARG A 31 22.55 7.24 7.43
N ALA A 32 23.79 7.00 7.01
CA ALA A 32 24.58 7.99 6.26
C ALA A 32 23.73 8.48 5.08
N LYS A 33 23.89 9.76 4.72
CA LYS A 33 23.20 10.45 3.64
C LYS A 33 23.36 9.67 2.33
N GLU A 34 22.44 8.74 2.10
CA GLU A 34 22.33 7.92 0.90
C GLU A 34 21.63 8.83 -0.11
N ASP A 35 22.29 9.14 -1.22
CA ASP A 35 21.70 9.96 -2.29
C ASP A 35 20.43 9.25 -2.76
N ASP A 36 19.28 9.90 -2.54
CA ASP A 36 17.97 9.35 -2.85
C ASP A 36 17.78 9.36 -4.39
N PRO A 37 17.90 8.20 -5.05
CA PRO A 37 17.82 8.14 -6.50
C PRO A 37 16.42 8.49 -7.01
N LEU A 38 15.39 8.54 -6.15
CA LEU A 38 14.01 8.84 -6.50
C LEU A 38 13.66 10.33 -6.29
N GLN A 39 14.55 11.12 -5.69
CA GLN A 39 14.26 12.52 -5.35
C GLN A 39 13.84 13.38 -6.55
N HIS A 40 14.30 13.04 -7.75
CA HIS A 40 14.00 13.78 -8.99
C HIS A 40 12.68 13.37 -9.67
N ILE A 41 12.07 12.25 -9.25
CA ILE A 41 10.74 11.82 -9.70
C ILE A 41 9.66 12.06 -8.64
N GLU A 42 10.06 12.36 -7.41
CA GLU A 42 9.13 12.71 -6.33
C GLU A 42 8.57 14.12 -6.52
N LEU A 43 7.27 14.26 -6.25
CA LEU A 43 6.65 15.58 -6.19
C LEU A 43 7.28 16.37 -5.02
N PRO A 44 7.67 17.64 -5.24
CA PRO A 44 8.19 18.48 -4.18
C PRO A 44 7.26 18.45 -2.97
N LEU A 45 7.81 18.16 -1.77
CA LEU A 45 7.01 17.97 -0.55
C LEU A 45 6.05 19.13 -0.25
N TRP A 46 6.43 20.35 -0.64
CA TRP A 46 5.57 21.53 -0.50
C TRP A 46 4.33 21.46 -1.39
N MET A 47 4.45 20.93 -2.62
CA MET A 47 3.31 20.72 -3.51
C MET A 47 2.34 19.69 -2.92
N SER A 48 2.81 18.63 -2.28
CA SER A 48 1.96 17.68 -1.57
C SER A 48 1.31 18.30 -0.33
N PHE A 49 2.08 19.06 0.45
CA PHE A 49 1.58 19.73 1.66
C PHE A 49 0.48 20.74 1.35
N VAL A 50 0.57 21.46 0.23
CA VAL A 50 -0.44 22.45 -0.21
C VAL A 50 -1.55 21.80 -1.02
N GLY A 51 -1.21 20.86 -1.91
CA GLY A 51 -2.16 20.19 -2.78
C GLY A 51 -3.17 19.35 -2.02
N VAL A 52 -2.75 18.58 -1.02
CA VAL A 52 -3.65 17.70 -0.26
C VAL A 52 -4.80 18.48 0.42
N PRO A 53 -4.56 19.58 1.17
CA PRO A 53 -5.63 20.42 1.70
C PRO A 53 -6.54 21.02 0.64
N ILE A 54 -5.96 21.56 -0.44
CA ILE A 54 -6.75 22.20 -1.52
C ILE A 54 -7.68 21.19 -2.18
N PHE A 55 -7.16 20.03 -2.59
CA PHE A 55 -7.96 18.97 -3.19
C PHE A 55 -8.98 18.38 -2.21
N SER A 56 -8.68 18.37 -0.91
CA SER A 56 -9.65 17.94 0.10
C SER A 56 -10.85 18.89 0.19
N VAL A 57 -10.61 20.21 0.20
CA VAL A 57 -11.68 21.21 0.21
C VAL A 57 -12.48 21.19 -1.10
N LEU A 58 -11.81 21.06 -2.25
CA LEU A 58 -12.47 20.90 -3.55
C LEU A 58 -13.34 19.63 -3.58
N GLY A 59 -12.84 18.52 -3.03
CA GLY A 59 -13.59 17.27 -2.93
C GLY A 59 -14.86 17.41 -2.09
N VAL A 60 -14.77 18.09 -0.93
CA VAL A 60 -15.93 18.43 -0.08
C VAL A 60 -16.92 19.28 -0.85
N TRP A 61 -16.47 20.32 -1.55
CA TRP A 61 -17.34 21.22 -2.31
C TRP A 61 -18.08 20.50 -3.44
N VAL A 62 -17.36 19.73 -4.26
CA VAL A 62 -17.97 18.92 -5.34
C VAL A 62 -18.97 17.92 -4.76
N THR A 63 -18.62 17.26 -3.65
CA THR A 63 -19.52 16.28 -3.01
C THR A 63 -20.80 16.95 -2.49
N HIS A 64 -20.68 18.13 -1.91
CA HIS A 64 -21.84 18.91 -1.45
C HIS A 64 -22.71 19.37 -2.62
N GLU A 65 -22.12 19.97 -3.67
CA GLU A 65 -22.84 20.51 -4.82
C GLU A 65 -23.53 19.44 -5.67
N PHE A 66 -22.84 18.34 -5.98
CA PHE A 66 -23.38 17.32 -6.87
C PHE A 66 -24.38 16.38 -6.17
N PHE A 67 -24.17 16.06 -4.90
CA PHE A 67 -24.99 15.07 -4.18
C PHE A 67 -25.90 15.70 -3.12
N GLY A 68 -25.86 17.02 -2.91
CA GLY A 68 -26.69 17.72 -1.94
C GLY A 68 -26.43 17.32 -0.48
N ILE A 69 -25.27 16.72 -0.20
CA ILE A 69 -24.94 16.20 1.14
C ILE A 69 -24.58 17.38 2.04
N PRO A 70 -25.15 17.51 3.25
CA PRO A 70 -24.87 18.65 4.13
C PRO A 70 -23.39 18.78 4.49
N TRP A 71 -22.89 20.02 4.55
CA TRP A 71 -21.48 20.35 4.77
C TRP A 71 -20.84 19.59 5.93
N LEU A 72 -21.55 19.45 7.05
CA LEU A 72 -21.07 18.73 8.23
C LEU A 72 -20.65 17.29 7.91
N LEU A 73 -21.47 16.55 7.15
CA LEU A 73 -21.17 15.17 6.78
C LEU A 73 -19.98 15.09 5.82
N THR A 74 -19.90 16.01 4.85
CA THR A 74 -18.78 16.07 3.92
C THR A 74 -17.45 16.38 4.62
N PHE A 75 -17.45 17.28 5.62
CA PHE A 75 -16.26 17.56 6.41
C PHE A 75 -15.89 16.41 7.36
N ILE A 76 -16.86 15.72 7.95
CA ILE A 76 -16.62 14.52 8.77
C ILE A 76 -16.05 13.37 7.92
N SER A 77 -16.36 13.32 6.63
CA SER A 77 -15.80 12.29 5.74
C SER A 77 -14.28 12.39 5.60
N LEU A 78 -13.69 13.60 5.63
CA LEU A 78 -12.25 13.80 5.50
C LEU A 78 -11.42 13.08 6.58
N PRO A 79 -11.65 13.28 7.90
CA PRO A 79 -10.94 12.52 8.92
C PRO A 79 -11.31 11.04 8.90
N LEU A 80 -12.56 10.68 8.54
CA LEU A 80 -12.95 9.28 8.43
C LEU A 80 -12.17 8.56 7.32
N ILE A 81 -11.98 9.19 6.15
CA ILE A 81 -11.15 8.66 5.06
C ILE A 81 -9.74 8.41 5.57
N PHE A 82 -9.15 9.37 6.31
CA PHE A 82 -7.81 9.19 6.86
C PHE A 82 -7.73 7.97 7.82
N VAL A 83 -8.67 7.85 8.75
CA VAL A 83 -8.72 6.71 9.68
C VAL A 83 -8.89 5.38 8.92
N LEU A 84 -9.81 5.33 7.97
CA LEU A 84 -10.07 4.14 7.17
C LEU A 84 -8.86 3.75 6.32
N THR A 85 -8.13 4.72 5.74
CA THR A 85 -6.92 4.44 4.97
C THR A 85 -5.82 3.80 5.81
N ILE A 86 -5.62 4.23 7.06
CA ILE A 86 -4.64 3.63 7.98
C ILE A 86 -5.00 2.18 8.30
N ILE A 87 -6.27 1.93 8.64
CA ILE A 87 -6.76 0.57 8.94
C ILE A 87 -6.61 -0.32 7.70
N CYS A 88 -6.96 0.22 6.53
CA CYS A 88 -6.87 -0.48 5.26
C CYS A 88 -5.43 -0.86 4.92
N ALA A 89 -4.48 0.06 5.05
CA ALA A 89 -3.07 -0.21 4.81
C ALA A 89 -2.53 -1.33 5.72
N ASN A 90 -2.89 -1.30 7.00
CA ASN A 90 -2.51 -2.35 7.95
C ASN A 90 -3.15 -3.71 7.58
N SER A 91 -4.42 -3.71 7.16
CA SER A 91 -5.13 -4.91 6.72
C SER A 91 -4.51 -5.52 5.45
N MET A 92 -4.18 -4.68 4.46
CA MET A 92 -3.51 -5.11 3.23
C MET A 92 -2.14 -5.75 3.53
N ALA A 93 -1.37 -5.19 4.46
CA ALA A 93 -0.08 -5.75 4.86
C ALA A 93 -0.24 -7.16 5.46
N VAL A 94 -1.21 -7.34 6.36
CA VAL A 94 -1.51 -8.66 6.96
C VAL A 94 -1.98 -9.65 5.89
N ALA A 95 -2.88 -9.22 5.00
CA ALA A 95 -3.38 -10.04 3.89
C ALA A 95 -2.24 -10.50 2.96
N ALA A 96 -1.29 -9.61 2.66
CA ALA A 96 -0.12 -9.93 1.84
C ALA A 96 0.77 -10.98 2.50
N VAL A 97 1.04 -10.86 3.80
CA VAL A 97 1.82 -11.86 4.55
C VAL A 97 1.11 -13.21 4.57
N ALA A 98 -0.19 -13.23 4.84
CA ALA A 98 -0.99 -14.46 4.82
C ALA A 98 -0.98 -15.13 3.43
N ALA A 99 -1.10 -14.34 2.36
CA ALA A 99 -1.03 -14.84 0.98
C ALA A 99 0.32 -15.52 0.68
N ILE A 100 1.44 -14.92 1.12
CA ILE A 100 2.77 -15.53 0.96
C ILE A 100 2.86 -16.86 1.73
N VAL A 101 2.37 -16.90 2.98
CA VAL A 101 2.38 -18.13 3.79
C VAL A 101 1.57 -19.23 3.10
N PHE A 102 0.37 -18.93 2.60
CA PHE A 102 -0.44 -19.91 1.88
C PHE A 102 0.21 -20.37 0.58
N GLU A 103 0.86 -19.49 -0.17
CA GLU A 103 1.59 -19.86 -1.39
C GLU A 103 2.77 -20.80 -1.05
N VAL A 104 3.52 -20.53 0.02
CA VAL A 104 4.61 -21.41 0.48
C VAL A 104 4.07 -22.78 0.91
N LEU A 105 2.96 -22.81 1.65
CA LEU A 105 2.29 -24.06 2.04
C LEU A 105 1.81 -24.86 0.82
N ARG A 106 1.28 -24.17 -0.20
CA ARG A 106 0.83 -24.75 -1.47
C ARG A 106 1.99 -25.34 -2.28
N ILE A 107 3.13 -24.65 -2.34
CA ILE A 107 4.35 -25.16 -2.98
C ILE A 107 4.82 -26.42 -2.24
N ARG A 108 4.85 -26.39 -0.90
CA ARG A 108 5.28 -27.55 -0.10
C ARG A 108 4.31 -28.73 -0.21
N SER A 109 3.01 -28.48 -0.37
CA SER A 109 1.99 -29.52 -0.49
C SER A 109 1.82 -30.09 -1.91
N LYS A 110 2.71 -29.72 -2.85
CA LYS A 110 2.61 -30.08 -4.28
C LYS A 110 1.22 -29.78 -4.84
N ASN A 111 0.74 -28.55 -4.63
CA ASN A 111 -0.51 -28.04 -5.23
C ASN A 111 -1.80 -28.71 -4.70
N ARG A 112 -1.77 -29.34 -3.53
CA ARG A 112 -2.95 -29.99 -2.89
C ARG A 112 -3.79 -29.03 -2.03
N PHE A 113 -3.28 -27.82 -1.73
CA PHE A 113 -4.04 -26.80 -0.98
C PHE A 113 -4.84 -25.89 -1.95
N PRO A 114 -6.15 -25.70 -1.72
CA PRO A 114 -7.05 -25.04 -2.68
C PRO A 114 -6.98 -23.51 -2.67
N ILE A 115 -6.16 -22.89 -1.81
CA ILE A 115 -6.12 -21.44 -1.61
C ILE A 115 -4.85 -20.88 -2.26
N SER A 116 -5.03 -20.13 -3.35
CA SER A 116 -3.96 -19.48 -4.12
C SER A 116 -3.74 -18.04 -3.63
N ALA A 117 -2.51 -17.51 -3.68
CA ALA A 117 -2.25 -16.10 -3.38
C ALA A 117 -3.11 -15.14 -4.22
N VAL A 118 -3.46 -15.54 -5.46
CA VAL A 118 -4.33 -14.76 -6.36
C VAL A 118 -5.78 -14.72 -5.86
N SER A 119 -6.31 -15.83 -5.32
CA SER A 119 -7.65 -15.85 -4.72
C SER A 119 -7.74 -15.05 -3.42
N VAL A 120 -6.67 -15.03 -2.62
CA VAL A 120 -6.60 -14.20 -1.41
C VAL A 120 -6.54 -12.71 -1.77
N GLY A 121 -5.77 -12.33 -2.79
CA GLY A 121 -5.70 -10.94 -3.27
C GLY A 121 -7.00 -10.45 -3.90
N LEU A 122 -7.65 -11.26 -4.74
CA LEU A 122 -8.93 -10.88 -5.37
C LEU A 122 -10.08 -10.84 -4.36
N GLY A 123 -10.13 -11.77 -3.39
CA GLY A 123 -11.19 -11.77 -2.37
C GLY A 123 -11.13 -10.61 -1.38
N VAL A 124 -9.99 -9.89 -1.29
CA VAL A 124 -9.84 -8.66 -0.48
C VAL A 124 -10.22 -7.41 -1.29
N VAL A 125 -10.11 -7.46 -2.62
CA VAL A 125 -10.37 -6.31 -3.51
C VAL A 125 -11.79 -6.31 -4.08
N LEU A 126 -12.41 -7.49 -4.22
CA LEU A 126 -13.78 -7.64 -4.73
C LEU A 126 -14.73 -8.02 -3.58
N PRO A 127 -15.78 -7.24 -3.30
CA PRO A 127 -16.87 -7.70 -2.45
C PRO A 127 -17.59 -8.89 -3.14
N PRO A 128 -18.14 -9.86 -2.37
CA PRO A 128 -18.90 -10.97 -2.93
C PRO A 128 -20.20 -10.52 -3.60
#